data_AF-A0A8J8FN89-F1
#
_entry.id   AF-A0A8J8FN89-F1
#
_cell.length_a   1.000
_cell.length_b   1.000
_cell.length_c   1.000
_cell.angle_alpha   90.00
_cell.angle_beta   90.00
_cell.angle_gamma   90.00
#
_symmetry.space_group_name_H-M   'P 1'
#
loop_
_entity.id
_entity.type
_entity.pdbx_description
1 polymer ?
#
loop_
_entity_poly.entity_id
_entity_poly.type
_entity_poly.pdbx_seq_one_letter_code
_entity_poly.pdbx_strand_id
1 'polypeptide(L)' 'AEGVETKDQLTFLQQHECNQVQGYYFSKPVSADKISELLNKEK' A
#
# COMPACT_ATOMS: atom_id res chain seq x y z
N ALA A 1 5.88 6.97 -2.39
CA ALA A 1 7.02 6.05 -2.25
C ALA A 1 6.58 4.63 -2.58
N GLU A 2 7.44 3.88 -3.27
CA GLU A 2 7.21 2.49 -3.63
C GLU A 2 8.09 1.56 -2.78
N GLY A 3 7.69 0.29 -2.64
CA GLY A 3 8.46 -0.72 -1.90
C GLY A 3 8.32 -0.67 -0.38
N VAL A 4 7.20 -0.18 0.16
CA VAL A 4 6.94 -0.21 1.61
C VAL A 4 6.60 -1.64 2.06
N GLU A 5 7.49 -2.24 2.85
CA GLU A 5 7.36 -3.62 3.33
C GLU A 5 7.19 -3.69 4.86
N THR A 6 7.62 -2.66 5.59
CA THR A 6 7.56 -2.63 7.07
C THR A 6 6.82 -1.41 7.60
N LYS A 7 6.34 -1.52 8.84
CA LYS A 7 5.71 -0.41 9.56
C LYS A 7 6.66 0.76 9.76
N ASP A 8 7.94 0.49 10.04
CA ASP A 8 8.94 1.53 10.27
C ASP A 8 9.18 2.37 9.01
N GLN A 9 9.21 1.75 7.83
CA GLN A 9 9.28 2.45 6.55
C GLN A 9 8.05 3.34 6.33
N LEU A 10 6.84 2.82 6.64
CA LEU A 10 5.62 3.62 6.56
C LEU A 10 5.67 4.83 7.50
N THR A 11 6.08 4.63 8.76
CA THR A 11 6.19 5.70 9.76
C THR A 11 7.19 6.76 9.32
N PHE A 12 8.35 6.37 8.78
CA PHE A 12 9.31 7.31 8.22
C PHE A 12 8.70 8.15 7.10
N LEU A 13 7.98 7.52 6.16
CA LEU A 13 7.34 8.21 5.04
C LEU A 13 6.23 9.18 5.48
N GLN A 14 5.45 8.80 6.51
CA GLN A 14 4.42 9.67 7.09
C GLN A 14 5.02 10.92 7.74
N GLN A 15 6.14 10.78 8.46
CA GLN A 15 6.85 11.91 9.08
C GLN A 15 7.41 12.90 8.05
N HIS A 16 7.68 12.44 6.83
CA HIS A 16 8.17 13.26 5.72
C HIS A 16 7.05 13.68 4.75
N GLU A 17 5.80 13.62 5.21
CA GLU A 17 4.62 14.06 4.44
C GLU A 17 4.48 13.36 3.08
N CYS A 18 4.90 12.10 2.97
CA CYS A 18 4.69 11.33 1.75
C CYS A 18 3.22 10.90 1.65
N ASN A 19 2.44 11.56 0.78
CA ASN A 19 0.98 11.37 0.69
C ASN A 19 0.55 10.10 -0.06
N GLN A 20 1.46 9.46 -0.82
CA GLN A 20 1.15 8.29 -1.63
C GLN A 20 2.18 7.20 -1.38
N VAL A 21 1.72 6.00 -1.07
CA VAL A 21 2.57 4.85 -0.78
C VAL A 21 2.06 3.60 -1.50
N GLN A 22 3.01 2.79 -1.96
CA GLN A 22 2.75 1.46 -2.49
C GLN A 22 3.77 0.49 -1.89
N GLY A 23 3.32 -0.71 -1.52
CA GLY A 23 4.23 -1.76 -1.11
C GLY A 23 3.53 -2.96 -0.50
N TYR A 24 4.30 -4.02 -0.27
CA TYR A 24 3.79 -5.31 0.19
C TYR A 24 3.27 -5.28 1.62
N TYR A 25 3.62 -4.24 2.40
CA TYR A 25 3.00 -3.94 3.69
C TYR A 25 1.47 -3.77 3.56
N PHE A 26 1.00 -3.21 2.44
CA PHE A 26 -0.43 -3.01 2.16
C PHE A 26 -1.01 -4.16 1.33
N SER A 27 -0.37 -4.46 0.20
CA SER A 27 -0.83 -5.52 -0.70
C SER A 27 0.29 -5.99 -1.61
N LYS A 28 0.36 -7.30 -1.84
CA LYS A 28 1.16 -7.86 -2.94
C LYS A 28 0.50 -7.51 -4.28
N PRO A 29 1.20 -7.60 -5.42
CA PRO A 29 0.59 -7.45 -6.72
C PRO A 29 -0.54 -8.48 -6.85
N VAL A 30 -1.69 -8.01 -7.32
CA VAL A 30 -2.86 -8.85 -7.54
C VAL A 30 -3.10 -8.99 -9.05
N SER A 31 -3.71 -10.10 -9.44
CA SER A 31 -4.14 -10.31 -10.81
C SER A 31 -5.32 -9.39 -11.17
N ALA A 32 -5.53 -9.14 -12.46
CA ALA A 32 -6.53 -8.19 -12.94
C ALA A 32 -7.96 -8.54 -12.46
N ASP A 33 -8.30 -9.82 -12.41
CA ASP A 33 -9.57 -10.34 -11.90
C ASP A 33 -9.81 -10.04 -10.41
N LYS A 34 -8.75 -9.82 -9.63
CA LYS A 34 -8.81 -9.59 -8.18
C LYS A 34 -8.76 -8.11 -7.78
N ILE A 35 -8.53 -7.20 -8.73
CA ILE A 35 -8.49 -5.76 -8.43
C ILE A 35 -9.85 -5.27 -7.90
N SER A 36 -10.96 -5.72 -8.48
CA SER A 36 -12.29 -5.34 -8.03
C SER A 36 -12.55 -5.74 -6.58
N GLU A 37 -12.08 -6.91 -6.14
CA GLU A 37 -12.19 -7.35 -4.74
C GLU A 37 -11.38 -6.45 -3.81
N LEU A 38 -10.18 -6.04 -4.23
CA LEU A 38 -9.32 -5.13 -3.46
C LEU A 38 -9.97 -3.75 -3.31
N LEU A 39 -10.55 -3.21 -4.38
CA LEU A 39 -11.18 -1.88 -4.38
C LEU A 39 -12.53 -1.86 -3.65
N ASN A 40 -13.25 -2.99 -3.62
CA ASN A 40 -14.55 -3.10 -2.98
C ASN A 40 -14.47 -3.54 -1.50
N LYS A 41 -13.28 -3.79 -0.96
CA LYS A 41 -13.08 -4.24 0.43
C LYS A 41 -13.36 -3.16 1.49
N GLU A 42 -13.58 -1.91 1.08
CA GLU A 42 -13.96 -0.82 1.98
C GLU A 42 -15.33 -0.25 1.58
N LYS A 43 -16.37 -0.84 2.15
CA LYS A 43 -17.68 -0.22 2.37
C LYS A 43 -18.15 -0.54 3.78
#